data_AF-A0A254QRL1-F1
#
_entry.id   AF-A0A254QRL1-F1
#
_cell.length_a   1.000
_cell.length_b   1.000
_cell.length_c   1.000
_cell.angle_alpha   90.00
_cell.angle_beta   90.00
_cell.angle_gamma   90.00
#
_symmetry.space_group_name_H-M   'P 1'
#
loop_
_entity.id
_entity.type
_entity.pdbx_description
1 polymer ?
#
loop_
_entity_poly.entity_id
_entity_poly.type
_entity_poly.pdbx_seq_one_letter_code
_entity_poly.pdbx_strand_id
1 'polypeptide(L)'
;MFGIVQRRLHSAVEFETAWSTPVDIPVFVRDLGEPGSLSPEAGFQAAAHYIAGSLDRFDFRLYRNGGNPVLERRVASLRENILIQFGPQPVRGAYLPISLDLHISHDGLREVRERYWLGESRPPTVLVSGNIGLTQPVPTYDIWNVATEDALPELVHAIRNDVLPFLELLDAPSLLRRAIFDSEVPLIDHSTAIEWLLVEFGRKDARDYVRALMDNEDVAVRDFWAQHDAAKAGQPSGNVTGEATRSLAVIAASHDLFRSWLY
;
A
#
# COMPACT_ATOMS: atom_id res chain seq x y z
N MET A 1 -3.55 -31.64 14.66
CA MET A 1 -4.25 -30.68 13.80
C MET A 1 -3.60 -29.33 14.06
N PHE A 2 -2.61 -28.97 13.24
CA PHE A 2 -1.92 -27.69 13.35
C PHE A 2 -2.38 -26.85 12.16
N GLY A 3 -3.10 -25.77 12.47
CA GLY A 3 -3.67 -24.85 11.49
C GLY A 3 -2.64 -23.89 10.94
N ILE A 4 -3.13 -22.98 10.10
CA ILE A 4 -2.37 -21.92 9.47
C ILE A 4 -1.69 -21.04 10.52
N VAL A 5 -0.40 -20.76 10.31
CA VAL A 5 0.30 -19.74 11.07
C VAL A 5 0.39 -18.50 10.19
N GLN A 6 -0.67 -17.69 10.23
CA GLN A 6 -0.58 -16.29 9.83
C GLN A 6 0.14 -15.56 10.96
N ARG A 7 1.29 -14.95 10.67
CA ARG A 7 1.94 -14.06 11.62
C ARG A 7 1.54 -12.63 11.27
N ARG A 8 0.78 -12.00 12.17
CA ARG A 8 0.45 -10.58 12.12
C ARG A 8 1.47 -9.81 12.96
N LEU A 9 2.03 -8.76 12.37
CA LEU A 9 2.98 -7.85 13.00
C LEU A 9 2.33 -6.48 13.05
N HIS A 10 2.35 -5.84 14.21
CA HIS A 10 1.54 -4.64 14.45
C HIS A 10 2.29 -3.34 14.13
N SER A 11 3.59 -3.41 13.85
CA SER A 11 4.40 -2.24 13.50
C SER A 11 5.39 -2.51 12.36
N ALA A 12 5.75 -1.43 11.65
CA ALA A 12 6.78 -1.46 10.62
C ALA A 12 8.13 -1.97 11.19
N VAL A 13 8.47 -1.56 12.41
CA VAL A 13 9.71 -1.97 13.08
C VAL A 13 9.72 -3.49 13.33
N GLU A 14 8.61 -4.08 13.79
CA GLU A 14 8.51 -5.52 13.96
C GLU A 14 8.62 -6.27 12.63
N PHE A 15 8.02 -5.72 11.58
CA PHE A 15 8.12 -6.25 10.22
C PHE A 15 9.56 -6.21 9.71
N GLU A 16 10.21 -5.05 9.75
CA GLU A 16 11.62 -4.89 9.36
C GLU A 16 12.55 -5.79 10.18
N THR A 17 12.31 -5.90 11.48
CA THR A 17 13.05 -6.81 12.35
C THR A 17 12.86 -8.25 11.88
N ALA A 18 11.64 -8.68 11.57
CA ALA A 18 11.39 -10.03 11.07
C ALA A 18 12.10 -10.31 9.73
N TRP A 19 12.18 -9.32 8.84
CA TRP A 19 12.89 -9.43 7.55
C TRP A 19 14.42 -9.47 7.69
N SER A 20 14.96 -8.71 8.64
CA SER A 20 16.40 -8.56 8.86
C SER A 20 16.98 -9.60 9.84
N THR A 21 16.13 -10.28 10.61
CA THR A 21 16.57 -11.32 11.54
C THR A 21 17.00 -12.56 10.74
N PRO A 22 18.27 -12.99 10.86
CA PRO A 22 18.71 -14.26 10.29
C PRO A 22 17.88 -15.38 10.89
N VAL A 23 17.31 -16.22 10.04
CA VAL A 23 16.53 -17.36 10.50
C VAL A 23 17.53 -18.43 10.95
N ASP A 24 17.50 -18.81 12.23
CA ASP A 24 18.06 -20.08 12.66
C ASP A 24 17.27 -21.19 11.97
N ILE A 25 17.84 -21.78 10.91
CA ILE A 25 17.23 -22.88 10.16
C ILE A 25 16.82 -23.97 11.15
N PRO A 26 15.52 -24.19 11.42
CA PRO A 26 15.15 -25.27 12.28
C PRO A 26 15.20 -26.56 11.48
N VAL A 27 16.07 -27.47 11.93
CA VAL A 27 15.99 -28.90 11.63
C VAL A 27 14.57 -29.35 11.97
N PHE A 28 13.67 -29.46 10.98
CA PHE A 28 12.50 -30.35 10.90
C PHE A 28 11.64 -29.94 9.68
N VAL A 29 12.19 -30.10 8.48
CA VAL A 29 11.43 -30.30 7.23
C VAL A 29 11.28 -31.81 6.94
N ARG A 30 11.65 -32.68 7.88
CA ARG A 30 11.75 -34.15 7.65
C ARG A 30 10.50 -34.96 7.95
N ASP A 31 9.47 -34.40 8.61
CA ASP A 31 8.33 -35.20 9.09
C ASP A 31 6.95 -34.75 8.54
N LEU A 32 6.93 -34.05 7.40
CA LEU A 32 5.78 -34.14 6.49
C LEU A 32 6.13 -35.25 5.49
N GLY A 33 5.28 -36.26 5.40
CA GLY A 33 5.54 -37.54 4.72
C GLY A 33 6.22 -37.46 3.34
N GLU A 34 6.98 -38.52 3.07
CA GLU A 34 7.87 -38.80 1.92
C GLU A 34 8.76 -37.65 1.38
N PRO A 35 10.09 -37.84 1.39
CA PRO A 35 11.03 -36.86 0.86
C PRO A 35 10.90 -36.73 -0.67
N GLY A 36 10.29 -35.64 -1.11
CA GLY A 36 10.63 -34.98 -2.38
C GLY A 36 9.63 -35.12 -3.54
N SER A 37 8.72 -34.17 -3.70
CA SER A 37 8.17 -33.93 -5.05
C SER A 37 8.22 -32.48 -5.52
N LEU A 38 8.35 -31.48 -4.63
CA LEU A 38 8.45 -30.07 -5.03
C LEU A 38 9.49 -29.32 -4.17
N SER A 39 10.41 -28.61 -4.83
CA SER A 39 11.32 -27.67 -4.15
C SER A 39 10.52 -26.49 -3.59
N PRO A 40 11.02 -25.74 -2.60
CA PRO A 40 10.37 -24.52 -2.10
C PRO A 40 10.01 -23.54 -3.21
N GLU A 41 10.85 -23.41 -4.23
CA GLU A 41 10.60 -22.59 -5.42
C GLU A 41 9.45 -23.14 -6.26
N ALA A 42 9.38 -24.45 -6.46
CA ALA A 42 8.27 -25.07 -7.18
C ALA A 42 6.95 -24.93 -6.41
N GLY A 43 6.97 -25.08 -5.08
CA GLY A 43 5.83 -24.83 -4.20
C GLY A 43 5.37 -23.37 -4.22
N PHE A 44 6.32 -22.42 -4.20
CA PHE A 44 6.04 -21.00 -4.33
C PHE A 44 5.38 -20.63 -5.67
N GLN A 45 5.90 -21.16 -6.78
CA GLN A 45 5.29 -20.95 -8.09
C GLN A 45 3.89 -21.56 -8.15
N ALA A 46 3.70 -22.77 -7.59
CA ALA A 46 2.38 -23.40 -7.52
C ALA A 46 1.38 -22.57 -6.70
N ALA A 47 1.81 -22.03 -5.54
CA ALA A 47 1.02 -21.12 -4.73
C ALA A 47 0.62 -19.86 -5.52
N ALA A 48 1.56 -19.23 -6.21
CA ALA A 48 1.28 -18.07 -7.05
C ALA A 48 0.28 -18.37 -8.18
N HIS A 49 0.43 -19.52 -8.85
CA HIS A 49 -0.51 -19.97 -9.88
C HIS A 49 -1.91 -20.25 -9.31
N TYR A 50 -2.01 -20.83 -8.12
CA TYR A 50 -3.29 -21.06 -7.45
C TYR A 50 -3.99 -19.75 -7.10
N ILE A 51 -3.27 -18.80 -6.50
CA ILE A 51 -3.82 -17.48 -6.16
C ILE A 51 -4.27 -16.76 -7.44
N ALA A 52 -3.43 -16.79 -8.50
CA ALA A 52 -3.78 -16.22 -9.80
C ALA A 52 -5.07 -16.81 -10.37
N GLY A 53 -5.18 -18.15 -10.46
CA GLY A 53 -6.37 -18.81 -10.98
C GLY A 53 -7.62 -18.52 -10.15
N SER A 54 -7.45 -18.32 -8.83
CA SER A 54 -8.54 -17.95 -7.93
C SER A 54 -9.00 -16.49 -8.07
N LEU A 55 -8.14 -15.62 -8.60
CA LEU A 55 -8.40 -14.19 -8.79
C LEU A 55 -8.65 -13.79 -10.25
N ASP A 56 -8.52 -14.72 -11.20
CA ASP A 56 -8.76 -14.52 -12.64
C ASP A 56 -10.15 -13.92 -12.94
N ARG A 57 -11.18 -14.37 -12.20
CA ARG A 57 -12.55 -13.84 -12.31
C ARG A 57 -12.70 -12.36 -11.91
N PHE A 58 -11.68 -11.78 -11.28
CA PHE A 58 -11.59 -10.37 -10.92
C PHE A 58 -10.58 -9.63 -11.81
N ASP A 59 -10.27 -10.18 -13.00
CA ASP A 59 -9.37 -9.60 -14.00
C ASP A 59 -7.88 -9.52 -13.61
N PHE A 60 -7.47 -10.23 -12.55
CA PHE A 60 -6.05 -10.38 -12.23
C PHE A 60 -5.36 -11.36 -13.17
N ARG A 61 -4.24 -10.93 -13.74
CA ARG A 61 -3.37 -11.76 -14.60
C ARG A 61 -2.01 -11.94 -13.96
N LEU A 62 -1.48 -13.15 -14.05
CA LEU A 62 -0.16 -13.49 -13.53
C LEU A 62 0.94 -13.11 -14.54
N TYR A 63 1.92 -12.34 -14.05
CA TYR A 63 3.15 -11.97 -14.75
C TYR A 63 4.37 -12.38 -13.94
N ARG A 64 5.53 -12.45 -14.61
CA ARG A 64 6.84 -12.63 -13.97
C ARG A 64 7.61 -11.33 -14.02
N ASN A 65 7.96 -10.76 -12.86
CA ASN A 65 8.79 -9.57 -12.74
C ASN A 65 10.11 -9.93 -12.07
N GLY A 66 11.19 -10.03 -12.84
CA GLY A 66 12.52 -10.35 -12.30
C GLY A 66 12.60 -11.70 -11.56
N GLY A 67 11.69 -12.64 -11.86
CA GLY A 67 11.59 -13.93 -11.17
C GLY A 67 10.47 -14.02 -10.12
N ASN A 68 9.96 -12.87 -9.66
CA ASN A 68 8.87 -12.83 -8.70
C ASN A 68 7.49 -12.85 -9.40
N PRO A 69 6.54 -13.68 -8.94
CA PRO A 69 5.17 -13.66 -9.41
C PRO A 69 4.47 -12.34 -9.05
N VAL A 70 3.83 -11.72 -10.02
CA VAL A 70 3.02 -10.50 -9.85
C VAL A 70 1.64 -10.75 -10.43
N LEU A 71 0.60 -10.50 -9.65
CA LEU A 71 -0.77 -10.43 -10.15
C LEU A 71 -1.06 -8.98 -10.50
N GLU A 72 -1.39 -8.71 -11.76
CA GLU A 72 -1.74 -7.37 -12.21
C GLU A 72 -3.18 -7.34 -12.68
N ARG A 73 -3.91 -6.32 -12.23
CA ARG A 73 -5.22 -5.92 -12.74
C ARG A 73 -5.12 -4.46 -13.20
N ARG A 74 -5.81 -4.13 -14.30
CA ARG A 74 -5.89 -2.76 -14.82
C ARG A 74 -7.34 -2.34 -14.88
N VAL A 75 -7.64 -1.20 -14.29
CA VAL A 75 -8.99 -0.65 -14.23
C VAL A 75 -8.92 0.84 -14.51
N ALA A 76 -9.50 1.29 -15.62
CA ALA A 76 -9.39 2.68 -16.07
C ALA A 76 -7.93 3.19 -16.04
N SER A 77 -7.65 4.22 -15.24
CA SER A 77 -6.33 4.85 -15.05
C SER A 77 -5.48 4.19 -13.96
N LEU A 78 -6.00 3.15 -13.29
CA LEU A 78 -5.35 2.41 -12.21
C LEU A 78 -4.64 1.17 -12.75
N ARG A 79 -3.44 0.94 -12.21
CA ARG A 79 -2.70 -0.30 -12.32
C ARG A 79 -2.47 -0.88 -10.94
N GLU A 80 -3.11 -2.01 -10.66
CA GLU A 80 -3.13 -2.68 -9.37
C GLU A 80 -2.25 -3.91 -9.45
N ASN A 81 -1.20 -3.99 -8.62
CA ASN A 81 -0.30 -5.13 -8.60
C ASN A 81 -0.27 -5.75 -7.20
N ILE A 82 -0.42 -7.07 -7.11
CA ILE A 82 -0.13 -7.86 -5.91
C ILE A 82 1.16 -8.61 -6.20
N LEU A 83 2.25 -8.16 -5.59
CA LEU A 83 3.55 -8.81 -5.65
C LEU A 83 3.58 -9.93 -4.62
N ILE A 84 3.81 -11.15 -5.10
CA ILE A 84 3.95 -12.34 -4.26
C ILE A 84 5.45 -12.53 -4.00
N GLN A 85 5.84 -12.52 -2.73
CA GLN A 85 7.24 -12.68 -2.32
C GLN A 85 7.38 -13.85 -1.35
N PHE A 86 8.56 -14.47 -1.35
CA PHE A 86 8.97 -15.26 -0.20
C PHE A 86 9.09 -14.35 1.02
N GLY A 87 8.33 -14.65 2.06
CA GLY A 87 8.45 -13.97 3.34
C GLY A 87 9.67 -14.47 4.12
N PRO A 88 10.10 -13.75 5.18
CA PRO A 88 11.09 -14.28 6.11
C PRO A 88 10.47 -15.50 6.81
N GLN A 89 11.27 -16.50 7.20
CA GLN A 89 10.76 -17.64 7.98
C GLN A 89 10.61 -17.21 9.43
N PRO A 90 9.43 -16.72 9.85
CA PRO A 90 9.34 -15.98 11.09
C PRO A 90 9.02 -16.89 12.27
N VAL A 91 8.81 -18.19 12.01
CA VAL A 91 8.35 -19.19 12.98
C VAL A 91 9.05 -20.51 12.67
N ARG A 92 9.49 -21.20 13.72
CA ARG A 92 10.05 -22.55 13.63
C ARG A 92 9.02 -23.50 13.01
N GLY A 93 9.37 -24.11 11.86
CA GLY A 93 8.49 -25.01 11.12
C GLY A 93 7.70 -24.36 9.96
N ALA A 94 7.99 -23.11 9.61
CA ALA A 94 7.47 -22.52 8.39
C ALA A 94 8.00 -23.26 7.15
N TYR A 95 7.11 -23.73 6.28
CA TYR A 95 7.46 -24.47 5.07
C TYR A 95 7.57 -23.55 3.85
N LEU A 96 6.55 -22.69 3.66
CA LEU A 96 6.48 -21.76 2.54
C LEU A 96 5.92 -20.42 3.03
N PRO A 97 6.74 -19.57 3.68
CA PRO A 97 6.32 -18.23 4.07
C PRO A 97 6.15 -17.35 2.84
N ILE A 98 5.00 -16.69 2.72
CA ILE A 98 4.66 -15.76 1.63
C ILE A 98 4.26 -14.42 2.25
N SER A 99 4.84 -13.34 1.72
CA SER A 99 4.37 -11.97 1.92
C SER A 99 3.71 -11.49 0.64
N LEU A 100 2.62 -10.72 0.79
CA LEU A 100 1.91 -10.12 -0.34
C LEU A 100 1.97 -8.61 -0.19
N ASP A 101 2.55 -7.94 -1.20
CA ASP A 101 2.63 -6.48 -1.25
C ASP A 101 1.72 -5.93 -2.35
N LEU A 102 0.88 -4.98 -1.99
CA LEU A 102 0.00 -4.25 -2.88
C LEU A 102 0.70 -2.99 -3.39
N HIS A 103 0.75 -2.83 -4.71
CA HIS A 103 1.34 -1.70 -5.41
C HIS A 103 0.33 -1.16 -6.42
N ILE A 104 -0.24 0.01 -6.12
CA ILE A 104 -1.21 0.67 -6.97
C ILE A 104 -0.57 1.91 -7.59
N SER A 105 -0.70 2.05 -8.90
CA SER A 105 -0.28 3.23 -9.65
C SER A 105 -1.45 3.87 -10.36
N HIS A 106 -1.36 5.18 -10.56
CA HIS A 106 -2.35 5.97 -11.29
C HIS A 106 -1.65 6.87 -12.31
N ASP A 107 -2.07 6.81 -13.57
CA ASP A 107 -1.37 7.49 -14.67
C ASP A 107 -1.40 9.03 -14.53
N GLY A 108 -2.52 9.58 -14.02
CA GLY A 108 -2.67 11.03 -13.82
C GLY A 108 -1.85 11.64 -12.68
N LEU A 109 -1.28 10.83 -11.77
CA LEU A 109 -0.52 11.39 -10.64
C LEU A 109 0.74 12.13 -11.07
N ARG A 110 1.36 11.69 -12.18
CA ARG A 110 2.58 12.33 -12.68
C ARG A 110 2.38 13.82 -12.91
N GLU A 111 1.27 14.21 -13.55
CA GLU A 111 0.97 15.61 -13.85
C GLU A 111 0.79 16.48 -12.60
N VAL A 112 0.29 15.87 -11.52
CA VAL A 112 0.18 16.53 -10.22
C VAL A 112 1.56 16.70 -9.59
N ARG A 113 2.35 15.63 -9.57
CA ARG A 113 3.60 15.55 -8.81
C ARG A 113 4.77 16.26 -9.47
N GLU A 114 4.84 16.34 -10.79
CA GLU A 114 5.90 17.03 -11.56
C GLU A 114 6.11 18.49 -11.13
N ARG A 115 5.11 19.13 -10.50
CA ARG A 115 5.19 20.53 -10.04
C ARG A 115 5.99 20.74 -8.76
N TYR A 116 6.21 19.68 -7.97
CA TYR A 116 6.91 19.76 -6.68
C TYR A 116 7.80 18.57 -6.39
N TRP A 117 7.95 17.65 -7.34
CA TRP A 117 8.71 16.44 -7.18
C TRP A 117 10.17 16.72 -6.79
N LEU A 118 10.57 16.22 -5.64
CA LEU A 118 11.97 16.15 -5.23
C LEU A 118 12.45 14.71 -5.46
N GLY A 119 13.67 14.52 -5.94
CA GLY A 119 14.19 13.20 -6.36
C GLY A 119 14.15 12.09 -5.29
N GLU A 120 13.92 12.44 -4.03
CA GLU A 120 13.82 11.52 -2.88
C GLU A 120 12.36 11.18 -2.49
N SER A 121 11.35 11.70 -3.19
CA SER A 121 9.94 11.39 -2.93
C SER A 121 9.53 9.99 -3.45
N ARG A 122 8.24 9.59 -3.32
CA ARG A 122 7.63 8.32 -3.84
C ARG A 122 7.96 8.13 -5.35
N PRO A 123 7.51 7.15 -6.13
CA PRO A 123 7.58 7.27 -7.63
C PRO A 123 6.37 8.04 -8.22
N PRO A 124 6.49 8.79 -9.33
CA PRO A 124 5.52 9.86 -9.68
C PRO A 124 4.14 9.33 -10.07
N THR A 125 4.05 8.04 -10.36
CA THR A 125 2.80 7.35 -10.69
C THR A 125 2.30 6.48 -9.55
N VAL A 126 3.10 6.24 -8.50
CA VAL A 126 2.72 5.30 -7.43
C VAL A 126 1.77 5.99 -6.48
N LEU A 127 0.59 5.40 -6.32
CA LEU A 127 -0.47 5.88 -5.47
C LEU A 127 -0.36 5.27 -4.09
N VAL A 128 -0.31 3.94 -4.00
CA VAL A 128 -0.20 3.18 -2.76
C VAL A 128 0.84 2.06 -2.92
N SER A 129 1.60 1.80 -1.86
CA SER A 129 2.50 0.65 -1.77
C SER A 129 2.53 0.14 -0.33
N GLY A 130 2.33 -1.15 -0.12
CA GLY A 130 2.44 -1.75 1.23
C GLY A 130 1.94 -3.19 1.30
N ASN A 131 2.25 -3.86 2.41
CA ASN A 131 1.74 -5.22 2.68
C ASN A 131 0.20 -5.24 2.74
N ILE A 132 -0.43 -6.30 2.23
CA ILE A 132 -1.89 -6.38 2.19
C ILE A 132 -2.56 -6.37 3.58
N GLY A 133 -1.86 -6.75 4.65
CA GLY A 133 -2.40 -6.69 6.01
C GLY A 133 -2.79 -5.28 6.45
N LEU A 134 -2.24 -4.27 5.79
CA LEU A 134 -2.51 -2.87 6.08
C LEU A 134 -3.88 -2.41 5.54
N THR A 135 -4.59 -3.24 4.77
CA THR A 135 -5.97 -2.95 4.34
C THR A 135 -7.02 -3.45 5.34
N GLN A 136 -6.62 -4.11 6.43
CA GLN A 136 -7.52 -4.65 7.45
C GLN A 136 -7.96 -3.59 8.49
N PRO A 137 -9.07 -3.81 9.24
CA PRO A 137 -9.60 -2.85 10.23
C PRO A 137 -8.63 -2.44 11.34
N VAL A 138 -7.65 -3.30 11.66
CA VAL A 138 -6.46 -2.92 12.41
C VAL A 138 -5.30 -3.15 11.45
N PRO A 139 -4.68 -2.09 10.89
CA PRO A 139 -3.64 -2.28 9.90
C PRO A 139 -2.45 -3.02 10.53
N THR A 140 -2.07 -4.14 9.93
CA THR A 140 -0.92 -4.96 10.32
C THR A 140 -0.07 -5.32 9.11
N TYR A 141 1.09 -5.91 9.35
CA TYR A 141 1.87 -6.59 8.32
C TYR A 141 1.69 -8.09 8.49
N ASP A 142 1.35 -8.76 7.39
CA ASP A 142 1.00 -10.17 7.40
C ASP A 142 2.03 -11.00 6.64
N ILE A 143 2.46 -12.09 7.27
CA ILE A 143 3.25 -13.15 6.64
C ILE A 143 2.48 -14.46 6.77
N TRP A 144 2.28 -15.13 5.65
CA TRP A 144 1.44 -16.33 5.53
C TRP A 144 2.31 -17.57 5.37
N ASN A 145 2.24 -18.51 6.31
CA ASN A 145 2.91 -19.80 6.13
C ASN A 145 1.99 -20.79 5.40
N VAL A 146 2.27 -21.02 4.11
CA VAL A 146 1.53 -21.94 3.26
C VAL A 146 2.04 -23.38 3.42
N ALA A 147 1.74 -23.98 4.57
CA ALA A 147 2.22 -25.31 4.94
C ALA A 147 1.12 -26.40 4.93
N THR A 148 -0.13 -26.02 4.68
CA THR A 148 -1.30 -26.91 4.74
C THR A 148 -2.17 -26.78 3.49
N GLU A 149 -3.00 -27.79 3.22
CA GLU A 149 -3.94 -27.79 2.08
C GLU A 149 -4.92 -26.60 2.13
N ASP A 150 -5.31 -26.16 3.32
CA ASP A 150 -6.26 -25.06 3.52
C ASP A 150 -5.63 -23.65 3.44
N ALA A 151 -4.30 -23.53 3.46
CA ALA A 151 -3.62 -22.24 3.57
C ALA A 151 -3.83 -21.31 2.36
N LEU A 152 -3.84 -21.87 1.15
CA LEU A 152 -4.07 -21.10 -0.08
C LEU A 152 -5.53 -20.64 -0.21
N PRO A 153 -6.55 -21.49 0.02
CA PRO A 153 -7.93 -21.04 0.13
C PRO A 153 -8.15 -19.90 1.14
N GLU A 154 -7.55 -19.98 2.33
CA GLU A 154 -7.69 -18.92 3.34
C GLU A 154 -7.01 -17.62 2.92
N LEU A 155 -5.81 -17.68 2.35
CA LEU A 155 -5.14 -16.50 1.80
C LEU A 155 -5.97 -15.84 0.71
N VAL A 156 -6.55 -16.62 -0.21
CA VAL A 156 -7.46 -16.12 -1.24
C VAL A 156 -8.71 -15.49 -0.61
N HIS A 157 -9.24 -16.08 0.46
CA HIS A 157 -10.38 -15.53 1.18
C HIS A 157 -10.04 -14.17 1.80
N ALA A 158 -8.87 -14.02 2.43
CA ALA A 158 -8.39 -12.75 2.97
C ALA A 158 -8.24 -11.69 1.88
N ILE A 159 -7.60 -12.01 0.74
CA ILE A 159 -7.50 -11.08 -0.41
C ILE A 159 -8.89 -10.63 -0.87
N ARG A 160 -9.85 -11.55 -0.93
CA ARG A 160 -11.22 -11.24 -1.37
C ARG A 160 -12.01 -10.36 -0.41
N ASN A 161 -11.76 -10.48 0.89
CA ASN A 161 -12.52 -9.73 1.91
C ASN A 161 -11.85 -8.42 2.31
N ASP A 162 -10.51 -8.36 2.27
CA ASP A 162 -9.75 -7.24 2.82
C ASP A 162 -9.11 -6.39 1.71
N VAL A 163 -8.73 -6.99 0.57
CA VAL A 163 -8.04 -6.27 -0.53
C VAL A 163 -9.01 -5.88 -1.63
N LEU A 164 -9.86 -6.80 -2.11
CA LEU A 164 -10.79 -6.47 -3.21
C LEU A 164 -11.73 -5.32 -2.89
N PRO A 165 -12.37 -5.23 -1.69
CA PRO A 165 -13.24 -4.10 -1.38
C PRO A 165 -12.49 -2.77 -1.34
N PHE A 166 -11.23 -2.79 -0.89
CA PHE A 166 -10.36 -1.63 -0.98
C PHE A 166 -10.12 -1.23 -2.43
N LEU A 167 -9.77 -2.16 -3.32
CA LEU A 167 -9.57 -1.87 -4.76
C LEU A 167 -10.86 -1.42 -5.46
N GLU A 168 -12.01 -2.01 -5.13
CA GLU A 168 -13.32 -1.61 -5.63
C GLU A 168 -13.70 -0.19 -5.19
N LEU A 169 -13.33 0.22 -3.96
CA LEU A 169 -13.50 1.59 -3.50
C LEU A 169 -12.71 2.57 -4.40
N LEU A 170 -11.50 2.20 -4.82
CA LEU A 170 -10.64 3.04 -5.67
C LEU A 170 -11.22 3.24 -7.07
N ASP A 171 -11.95 2.24 -7.59
CA ASP A 171 -12.66 2.28 -8.88
C ASP A 171 -14.05 2.95 -8.78
N ALA A 172 -14.46 3.43 -7.61
CA ALA A 172 -15.79 4.01 -7.38
C ALA A 172 -15.68 5.50 -7.01
N PRO A 173 -15.56 6.44 -7.97
CA PRO A 173 -15.26 7.85 -7.71
C PRO A 173 -16.16 8.53 -6.66
N SER A 174 -17.47 8.27 -6.69
CA SER A 174 -18.39 8.86 -5.71
C SER A 174 -18.19 8.33 -4.28
N LEU A 175 -17.86 7.04 -4.13
CA LEU A 175 -17.62 6.41 -2.84
C LEU A 175 -16.23 6.80 -2.32
N LEU A 176 -15.23 6.79 -3.20
CA LEU A 176 -13.86 7.21 -2.90
C LEU A 176 -13.82 8.65 -2.38
N ARG A 177 -14.47 9.58 -3.09
CA ARG A 177 -14.54 10.99 -2.67
C ARG A 177 -15.07 11.12 -1.26
N ARG A 178 -16.15 10.40 -0.93
CA ARG A 178 -16.72 10.41 0.42
C ARG A 178 -15.75 9.82 1.44
N ALA A 179 -15.20 8.65 1.17
CA ALA A 179 -14.28 7.96 2.07
C ALA A 179 -13.01 8.77 2.38
N ILE A 180 -12.51 9.53 1.40
CA ILE A 180 -11.39 10.46 1.59
C ILE A 180 -11.73 11.53 2.64
N PHE A 181 -12.90 12.16 2.54
CA PHE A 181 -13.32 13.21 3.48
C PHE A 181 -13.66 12.66 4.86
N ASP A 182 -14.17 11.43 4.93
CA ASP A 182 -14.49 10.74 6.19
C ASP A 182 -13.21 10.12 6.85
N SER A 183 -12.04 10.21 6.19
CA SER A 183 -10.73 9.67 6.63
C SER A 183 -10.66 8.13 6.74
N GLU A 184 -11.45 7.42 5.93
CA GLU A 184 -11.64 5.96 6.04
C GLU A 184 -10.95 5.16 4.92
N VAL A 185 -9.90 5.67 4.26
CA VAL A 185 -9.26 4.94 3.16
C VAL A 185 -7.94 4.30 3.61
N PRO A 186 -7.86 2.95 3.68
CA PRO A 186 -6.63 2.26 4.04
C PRO A 186 -5.46 2.67 3.14
N LEU A 187 -4.25 2.74 3.69
CA LEU A 187 -3.01 3.03 2.97
C LEU A 187 -2.89 4.41 2.30
N ILE A 188 -3.91 5.27 2.41
CA ILE A 188 -3.89 6.62 1.81
C ILE A 188 -3.69 7.66 2.91
N ASP A 189 -2.50 8.23 2.95
CA ASP A 189 -2.22 9.41 3.78
C ASP A 189 -2.87 10.69 3.20
N HIS A 190 -2.97 11.75 4.01
CA HIS A 190 -3.58 13.02 3.60
C HIS A 190 -2.91 13.64 2.34
N SER A 191 -1.61 13.47 2.18
CA SER A 191 -0.88 13.99 1.02
C SER A 191 -1.32 13.28 -0.26
N THR A 192 -1.37 11.96 -0.22
CA THR A 192 -1.82 11.08 -1.30
C THR A 192 -3.30 11.33 -1.61
N ALA A 193 -4.12 11.55 -0.58
CA ALA A 193 -5.54 11.89 -0.75
C ALA A 193 -5.72 13.19 -1.53
N ILE A 194 -4.97 14.27 -1.21
CA ILE A 194 -5.04 15.53 -1.96
C ILE A 194 -4.59 15.34 -3.41
N GLU A 195 -3.49 14.62 -3.63
CA GLU A 195 -3.00 14.33 -4.96
C GLU A 195 -4.06 13.61 -5.79
N TRP A 196 -4.72 12.62 -5.21
CA TRP A 196 -5.82 11.93 -5.87
C TRP A 196 -7.00 12.86 -6.14
N LEU A 197 -7.41 13.66 -5.15
CA LEU A 197 -8.48 14.65 -5.34
C LEU A 197 -8.18 15.59 -6.49
N LEU A 198 -6.92 16.02 -6.65
CA LEU A 198 -6.50 16.86 -7.77
C LEU A 198 -6.64 16.19 -9.12
N VAL A 199 -6.32 14.89 -9.21
CA VAL A 199 -6.41 14.12 -10.45
C VAL A 199 -7.88 13.85 -10.83
N GLU A 200 -8.68 13.34 -9.89
CA GLU A 200 -10.02 12.79 -10.21
C GLU A 200 -11.17 13.79 -10.07
N PHE A 201 -11.07 14.73 -9.12
CA PHE A 201 -12.19 15.65 -8.78
C PHE A 201 -11.82 17.12 -8.99
N GLY A 202 -10.53 17.41 -9.18
CA GLY A 202 -9.99 18.72 -9.45
C GLY A 202 -9.74 19.57 -8.20
N ARG A 203 -9.29 20.81 -8.45
CA ARG A 203 -8.76 21.70 -7.41
C ARG A 203 -9.76 22.11 -6.33
N LYS A 204 -11.05 22.17 -6.66
CA LYS A 204 -12.09 22.59 -5.71
C LYS A 204 -12.16 21.59 -4.56
N ASP A 205 -12.27 20.30 -4.87
CA ASP A 205 -12.35 19.23 -3.88
C ASP A 205 -11.07 19.09 -3.08
N ALA A 206 -9.90 19.14 -3.75
CA ALA A 206 -8.61 19.15 -3.07
C ALA A 206 -8.50 20.31 -2.05
N ARG A 207 -8.95 21.51 -2.42
CA ARG A 207 -8.97 22.67 -1.52
C ARG A 207 -9.94 22.48 -0.35
N ASP A 208 -11.15 22.03 -0.64
CA ASP A 208 -12.19 21.86 0.38
C ASP A 208 -11.77 20.78 1.40
N TYR A 209 -11.03 19.75 0.96
CA TYR A 209 -10.42 18.75 1.84
C TYR A 209 -9.32 19.33 2.73
N VAL A 210 -8.37 20.10 2.18
CA VAL A 210 -7.33 20.75 3.00
C VAL A 210 -7.96 21.67 4.05
N ARG A 211 -9.03 22.40 3.70
CA ARG A 211 -9.76 23.23 4.67
C ARG A 211 -10.33 22.41 5.82
N ALA A 212 -10.99 21.29 5.51
CA ALA A 212 -11.54 20.40 6.53
C ALA A 212 -10.43 19.86 7.46
N LEU A 213 -9.25 19.55 6.93
CA LEU A 213 -8.09 19.15 7.74
C LEU A 213 -7.53 20.27 8.63
N MET A 214 -7.63 21.53 8.19
CA MET A 214 -7.16 22.69 8.97
C MET A 214 -8.15 23.13 10.05
N ASP A 215 -9.44 22.89 9.83
CA ASP A 215 -10.51 23.19 10.79
C ASP A 215 -10.55 22.16 11.93
N ASN A 216 -10.09 20.92 11.68
CA ASN A 216 -9.78 19.95 12.72
C ASN A 216 -8.40 20.27 13.30
N GLU A 217 -8.31 20.60 14.59
CA GLU A 217 -7.13 21.14 15.28
C GLU A 217 -5.85 20.26 15.27
N ASP A 218 -5.82 19.14 14.54
CA ASP A 218 -4.70 18.19 14.44
C ASP A 218 -3.55 18.66 13.54
N VAL A 219 -3.80 19.58 12.61
CA VAL A 219 -2.72 20.21 11.82
C VAL A 219 -2.28 21.48 12.55
N ALA A 220 -0.99 21.61 12.87
CA ALA A 220 -0.43 22.87 13.34
C ALA A 220 -0.57 23.93 12.22
N VAL A 221 -1.72 24.60 12.18
CA VAL A 221 -2.14 25.53 11.11
C VAL A 221 -1.09 26.60 10.84
N ARG A 222 -0.39 27.06 11.88
CA ARG A 222 0.71 28.00 11.77
C ARG A 222 1.88 27.44 10.98
N ASP A 223 2.26 26.18 11.23
CA ASP A 223 3.37 25.52 10.55
C ASP A 223 3.00 25.22 9.10
N PHE A 224 1.75 24.86 8.83
CA PHE A 224 1.22 24.70 7.48
C PHE A 224 1.42 25.98 6.63
N TRP A 225 0.94 27.13 7.11
CA TRP A 225 1.05 28.39 6.35
C TRP A 225 2.49 28.84 6.16
N ALA A 226 3.35 28.68 7.18
CA ALA A 226 4.77 29.00 7.06
C ALA A 226 5.44 28.16 5.95
N GLN A 227 5.13 26.87 5.87
CA GLN A 227 5.66 25.98 4.82
C GLN A 227 5.05 26.30 3.43
N HIS A 228 3.77 26.62 3.38
CA HIS A 228 3.08 27.00 2.14
C HIS A 228 3.70 28.26 1.52
N ASP A 229 3.94 29.30 2.33
CA ASP A 229 4.50 30.55 1.86
C ASP A 229 5.97 30.39 1.45
N ALA A 230 6.75 29.59 2.19
CA ALA A 230 8.11 29.23 1.81
C ALA A 230 8.14 28.49 0.46
N ALA A 231 7.23 27.53 0.24
CA ALA A 231 7.11 26.81 -1.02
C ALA A 231 6.73 27.73 -2.18
N LYS A 232 5.79 28.68 -1.98
CA LYS A 232 5.46 29.70 -2.99
C LYS A 232 6.63 30.63 -3.33
N ALA A 233 7.48 30.93 -2.35
CA ALA A 233 8.67 31.74 -2.54
C ALA A 233 9.83 30.98 -3.22
N GLY A 234 9.66 29.68 -3.54
CA GLY A 234 10.71 28.84 -4.10
C GLY A 234 11.86 28.56 -3.12
N GLN A 235 11.63 28.77 -1.83
CA GLN A 235 12.64 28.51 -0.80
C GLN A 235 12.68 27.01 -0.48
N PRO A 236 13.87 26.40 -0.37
CA PRO A 236 13.98 25.04 0.11
C PRO A 236 13.44 25.00 1.54
N SER A 237 12.35 24.26 1.74
CA SER A 237 11.76 24.09 3.06
C SER A 237 12.80 23.40 3.97
N GLY A 238 13.20 24.07 5.04
CA GLY A 238 14.20 23.56 5.98
C GLY A 238 13.74 22.26 6.65
N ASN A 239 14.72 21.46 7.10
CA ASN A 239 14.48 20.24 7.87
C ASN A 239 13.83 20.57 9.21
N VAL A 240 12.50 20.46 9.29
CA VAL A 240 11.74 20.54 10.53
C VAL A 240 10.82 19.32 10.60
N THR A 241 10.70 18.75 11.79
CA THR A 241 9.69 17.75 12.18
C THR A 241 8.29 18.13 11.65
N GLY A 242 7.57 17.19 11.03
CA GLY A 242 6.25 17.44 10.44
C GLY A 242 6.18 17.19 8.93
N GLU A 243 6.76 16.08 8.45
CA GLU A 243 6.82 15.71 7.02
C GLU A 243 5.44 15.67 6.36
N ALA A 244 4.41 15.21 7.08
CA ALA A 244 3.03 15.23 6.61
C ALA A 244 2.54 16.67 6.35
N THR A 245 2.56 17.54 7.36
CA THR A 245 2.13 18.96 7.24
C THR A 245 2.90 19.70 6.15
N ARG A 246 4.21 19.45 6.04
CA ARG A 246 5.06 20.01 4.97
C ARG A 246 4.61 19.54 3.59
N SER A 247 4.36 18.24 3.42
CA SER A 247 3.91 17.67 2.14
C SER A 247 2.58 18.29 1.73
N LEU A 248 1.62 18.41 2.64
CA LEU A 248 0.33 19.06 2.40
C LEU A 248 0.51 20.51 1.93
N ALA A 249 1.37 21.28 2.62
CA ALA A 249 1.62 22.68 2.31
C ALA A 249 2.29 22.88 0.94
N VAL A 250 3.25 22.03 0.60
CA VAL A 250 3.94 22.04 -0.70
C VAL A 250 2.95 21.73 -1.84
N ILE A 251 2.14 20.68 -1.69
CA ILE A 251 1.11 20.33 -2.69
C ILE A 251 0.13 21.50 -2.87
N ALA A 252 -0.34 22.08 -1.77
CA ALA A 252 -1.29 23.18 -1.79
C ALA A 252 -0.71 24.44 -2.48
N ALA A 253 0.55 24.77 -2.20
CA ALA A 253 1.25 25.89 -2.80
C ALA A 253 1.46 25.68 -4.31
N SER A 254 1.97 24.52 -4.72
CA SER A 254 2.28 24.20 -6.12
C SER A 254 1.06 24.09 -7.03
N HIS A 255 -0.11 23.84 -6.45
CA HIS A 255 -1.39 23.76 -7.17
C HIS A 255 -2.32 24.96 -6.95
N ASP A 256 -1.82 26.02 -6.30
CA ASP A 256 -2.55 27.27 -6.08
C ASP A 256 -3.92 27.08 -5.37
N LEU A 257 -4.01 26.14 -4.42
CA LEU A 257 -5.29 25.79 -3.79
C LEU A 257 -5.94 26.96 -3.02
N PHE A 258 -5.15 27.93 -2.56
CA PHE A 258 -5.60 29.07 -1.75
C PHE A 258 -5.46 30.44 -2.42
N ARG A 259 -5.37 30.50 -3.76
CA ARG A 259 -5.12 31.74 -4.50
C ARG A 259 -6.15 32.89 -4.26
N SER A 260 -7.30 32.60 -3.64
CA SER A 260 -8.37 33.57 -3.35
C SER A 260 -8.65 33.77 -1.85
N TRP A 261 -7.71 33.46 -0.96
CA TRP A 261 -7.89 33.53 0.50
C TRP A 261 -7.12 34.66 1.19
N LEU A 262 -6.29 35.39 0.45
CA LEU A 262 -5.48 36.51 0.95
C LEU A 262 -6.11 37.89 0.69
N TYR A 263 -7.41 37.95 0.40
CA TYR A 263 -8.21 39.18 0.28
C TYR A 263 -9.55 39.03 0.97
#